data_AF-A0A1F8L7C0-F1
#
_entry.id   AF-A0A1F8L7C0-F1
#
_cell.length_a   1.000
_cell.length_b   1.000
_cell.length_c   1.000
_cell.angle_alpha   90.00
_cell.angle_beta   90.00
_cell.angle_gamma   90.00
#
_symmetry.space_group_name_H-M   'P 1'
#
loop_
_entity.id
_entity.type
_entity.pdbx_description
1 polymer ?
#
loop_
_entity_poly.entity_id
_entity_poly.type
_entity_poly.pdbx_seq_one_letter_code
_entity_poly.pdbx_strand_id
1 'polypeptide(L)'
;MPRRSITVRFPATLVDDARKRAAPDESFNDLVVTAVEREARRRSALATLERINELRRKVWGRAGKQPSSAPLIRQMREERLRRG
;
A
#
# COMPACT_ATOMS: atom_id res chain seq x y z
N MET A 1 16.71 16.20 -0.64
CA MET A 1 17.27 14.92 -0.14
C MET A 1 18.61 14.67 -0.79
N PRO A 2 19.60 14.09 -0.09
CA PRO A 2 20.88 13.73 -0.70
C PRO A 2 20.66 12.74 -1.85
N ARG A 3 21.31 12.98 -2.99
CA ARG A 3 21.22 12.13 -4.18
C ARG A 3 22.45 11.23 -4.26
N ARG A 4 22.24 9.95 -4.55
CA ARG A 4 23.30 8.99 -4.89
C ARG A 4 23.00 8.46 -6.28
N SER A 5 24.00 8.41 -7.15
CA SER A 5 23.89 7.82 -8.48
C SER A 5 24.35 6.36 -8.45
N ILE A 6 23.67 5.52 -9.22
CA ILE A 6 24.06 4.15 -9.50
C ILE A 6 23.91 3.90 -11.00
N THR A 7 24.70 2.99 -11.54
CA THR A 7 24.56 2.56 -12.94
C THR A 7 23.80 1.25 -12.99
N VAL A 8 22.71 1.21 -13.73
CA VAL A 8 21.88 0.02 -13.93
C VAL A 8 21.78 -0.25 -15.43
N ARG A 9 21.93 -1.52 -15.82
CA ARG A 9 21.77 -1.94 -17.22
C ARG A 9 20.34 -2.38 -17.45
N PHE A 10 19.72 -1.83 -18.49
CA PHE A 10 18.37 -2.19 -18.94
C PHE A 10 18.45 -2.88 -20.30
N PRO A 11 17.53 -3.82 -20.59
CA PRO A 11 17.32 -4.28 -21.96
C PRO A 11 17.02 -3.08 -22.88
N ALA A 12 17.63 -3.04 -24.06
CA ALA A 12 17.46 -1.93 -25.01
C ALA A 12 15.98 -1.71 -25.37
N THR A 13 15.25 -2.79 -25.63
CA THR A 13 13.82 -2.76 -25.94
C THR A 13 13.00 -2.08 -24.85
N LEU A 14 13.33 -2.31 -23.57
CA LEU A 14 12.65 -1.68 -22.45
C LEU A 14 12.93 -0.18 -22.38
N VAL A 15 14.17 0.24 -22.68
CA VAL A 15 14.52 1.67 -22.74
C VAL A 15 13.75 2.36 -23.85
N ASP A 16 13.69 1.76 -25.03
CA ASP A 16 12.99 2.31 -26.18
C ASP A 16 11.48 2.44 -25.90
N ASP A 17 10.88 1.41 -25.34
CA ASP A 17 9.45 1.42 -24.99
C ASP A 17 9.12 2.42 -23.89
N ALA A 18 9.98 2.56 -22.88
CA ALA A 18 9.82 3.55 -21.84
C ALA A 18 9.96 4.99 -22.39
N ARG A 19 10.90 5.23 -23.31
CA ARG A 19 11.05 6.54 -23.97
C ARG A 19 9.83 6.93 -24.81
N LYS A 20 9.21 5.98 -25.51
CA LYS A 20 7.95 6.23 -26.27
C LYS A 20 6.77 6.59 -25.39
N ARG A 21 6.79 6.18 -24.11
CA ARG A 21 5.71 6.39 -23.14
C ARG A 21 5.96 7.59 -22.22
N ALA A 22 7.17 8.15 -22.22
CA ALA A 22 7.51 9.34 -21.45
C ALA A 22 6.68 10.54 -21.97
N ALA A 23 6.27 11.41 -21.05
CA ALA A 23 5.64 12.67 -21.46
C ALA A 23 6.64 13.57 -22.20
N PRO A 24 6.18 14.51 -23.06
CA PRO A 24 7.08 15.38 -23.84
C PRO A 24 8.12 16.15 -23.02
N ASP A 25 7.76 16.53 -21.79
CA ASP A 25 8.62 17.30 -20.87
C ASP A 25 9.23 16.43 -19.74
N GLU A 26 9.03 15.11 -19.77
CA GLU A 26 9.53 14.19 -18.74
C GLU A 26 10.90 13.63 -19.12
N SER A 27 11.90 13.83 -18.26
CA SER A 27 13.18 13.16 -18.48
C SER A 27 13.06 11.66 -18.23
N PHE A 28 13.80 10.84 -18.98
CA PHE A 28 13.84 9.40 -18.74
C PHE A 28 14.25 9.06 -17.30
N ASN A 29 15.09 9.89 -16.68
CA ASN A 29 15.45 9.73 -15.28
C ASN A 29 14.25 9.95 -14.34
N ASP A 30 13.41 10.95 -14.59
CA ASP A 30 12.23 11.22 -13.76
C ASP A 30 11.21 10.08 -13.86
N LEU A 31 11.05 9.51 -15.06
CA LEU A 31 10.25 8.32 -15.29
C LEU A 31 10.76 7.13 -14.46
N VAL A 32 12.08 6.88 -14.48
CA VAL A 32 12.72 5.78 -13.73
C VAL A 32 12.57 6.00 -12.22
N VAL A 33 12.84 7.21 -11.73
CA VAL A 33 12.68 7.56 -10.31
C VAL A 33 11.23 7.31 -9.87
N THR A 34 10.26 7.82 -10.63
CA THR A 34 8.84 7.65 -10.33
C THR A 34 8.43 6.18 -10.32
N ALA A 35 8.91 5.38 -11.28
CA ALA A 35 8.63 3.95 -11.34
C ALA A 35 9.20 3.21 -10.12
N VAL A 36 10.43 3.53 -9.71
CA VAL A 36 11.08 2.94 -8.53
C VAL A 36 10.35 3.32 -7.24
N GLU A 37 9.97 4.59 -7.06
CA GLU A 37 9.21 5.04 -5.89
C GLU A 37 7.85 4.35 -5.78
N ARG A 38 7.12 4.23 -6.90
CA ARG A 38 5.84 3.51 -6.95
C ARG A 38 6.01 2.05 -6.56
N GLU A 39 7.01 1.37 -7.09
CA GLU A 39 7.24 -0.04 -6.79
C GLU A 39 7.68 -0.25 -5.34
N ALA A 40 8.55 0.61 -4.82
CA ALA A 40 8.97 0.56 -3.41
C ALA A 40 7.77 0.74 -2.47
N ARG A 41 6.91 1.74 -2.75
CA ARG A 41 5.68 1.97 -1.99
C ARG A 41 4.74 0.77 -2.08
N ARG A 42 4.55 0.20 -3.27
CA ARG A 42 3.69 -0.99 -3.49
C ARG A 42 4.18 -2.18 -2.66
N ARG A 43 5.49 -2.49 -2.71
CA ARG A 43 6.08 -3.59 -1.93
C ARG A 43 5.95 -3.37 -0.43
N SER A 44 6.17 -2.15 0.04
CA SER A 44 6.01 -1.80 1.46
C SER A 44 4.56 -1.97 1.93
N ALA A 45 3.58 -1.58 1.10
CA ALA A 45 2.16 -1.76 1.40
C ALA A 45 1.78 -3.25 1.46
N LEU A 46 2.28 -4.07 0.54
CA LEU A 46 2.07 -5.52 0.55
C LEU A 46 2.68 -6.17 1.79
N ALA A 47 3.92 -5.85 2.14
CA ALA A 47 4.56 -6.36 3.35
C ALA A 47 3.79 -5.98 4.63
N THR A 48 3.22 -4.77 4.65
CA THR A 48 2.35 -4.32 5.76
C THR A 48 1.08 -5.14 5.84
N LEU A 49 0.41 -5.37 4.70
CA LEU A 49 -0.80 -6.19 4.63
C LEU A 49 -0.54 -7.62 5.11
N GLU A 50 0.56 -8.22 4.67
CA GLU A 50 0.99 -9.55 5.10
C GLU A 50 1.19 -9.63 6.61
N ARG A 51 1.87 -8.63 7.20
CA ARG A 51 2.08 -8.54 8.64
C ARG A 51 0.78 -8.41 9.42
N ILE A 52 -0.18 -7.61 8.93
CA ILE A 52 -1.52 -7.50 9.52
C ILE A 52 -2.24 -8.85 9.49
N ASN A 53 -2.20 -9.54 8.36
CA ASN A 53 -2.83 -10.85 8.22
C ASN A 53 -2.19 -11.89 9.12
N GLU A 54 -0.87 -11.87 9.27
CA GLU A 54 -0.16 -12.76 10.19
C GLU A 54 -0.53 -12.49 11.65
N LEU A 55 -0.56 -11.23 12.07
CA LEU A 55 -0.98 -10.83 13.41
C LEU A 55 -2.42 -11.27 13.67
N ARG A 56 -3.32 -11.05 12.71
CA ARG A 56 -4.72 -11.46 12.77
C ARG A 56 -4.85 -12.97 12.94
N ARG A 57 -4.10 -13.78 12.17
CA ARG A 57 -4.07 -15.25 12.35
C ARG A 57 -3.61 -15.64 13.75
N LYS A 58 -2.54 -15.02 14.25
CA LYS A 58 -2.01 -15.29 15.61
C LYS A 58 -3.02 -14.95 16.71
N VAL A 59 -3.69 -13.81 16.59
CA VAL A 59 -4.71 -13.37 17.56
C VAL A 59 -5.95 -14.27 17.48
N TRP A 60 -6.49 -14.52 16.28
CA TRP A 60 -7.67 -15.37 16.12
C TRP A 60 -7.43 -16.83 16.49
N GLY A 61 -6.22 -17.35 16.28
CA GLY A 61 -5.85 -18.69 16.73
C GLY A 61 -5.78 -18.83 18.26
N ARG A 62 -5.54 -17.73 18.99
CA ARG A 62 -5.46 -17.72 20.46
C ARG A 62 -6.76 -17.32 21.15
N ALA A 63 -7.48 -16.34 20.61
CA ALA A 63 -8.63 -15.69 21.26
C ALA A 63 -9.97 -15.95 20.54
N GLY A 64 -9.95 -16.68 19.41
CA GLY A 64 -11.10 -16.74 18.51
C GLY A 64 -11.30 -15.45 17.72
N LYS A 65 -12.21 -15.46 16.74
CA LYS A 65 -12.56 -14.25 16.00
C LYS A 65 -13.35 -13.33 16.92
N GLN A 66 -12.83 -12.13 17.20
CA GLN A 66 -13.55 -11.16 18.02
C GLN A 66 -14.93 -10.90 17.39
N PRO A 67 -16.04 -11.07 18.15
CA PRO A 67 -17.38 -10.87 17.63
C PRO A 67 -17.57 -9.40 17.23
N SER A 68 -18.43 -9.18 16.23
CA SER A 68 -18.73 -7.83 15.75
C SER A 68 -19.36 -7.01 16.88
N SER A 69 -18.84 -5.80 17.12
CA SER A 69 -19.43 -4.85 18.06
C SER A 69 -20.67 -4.12 17.50
N ALA A 70 -21.04 -4.37 16.24
CA ALA A 70 -22.17 -3.71 15.59
C ALA A 70 -23.52 -3.83 16.33
N PRO A 71 -23.88 -5.00 16.91
CA PRO A 71 -25.12 -5.13 17.69
C PRO A 71 -25.10 -4.25 18.95
N LEU A 72 -23.97 -4.19 19.65
CA LEU A 72 -23.80 -3.36 20.85
C LEU A 72 -23.91 -1.87 20.52
N ILE A 73 -23.26 -1.42 19.43
CA ILE A 73 -23.34 -0.04 18.96
C ILE A 73 -24.79 0.33 18.60
N ARG A 74 -25.51 -0.57 17.93
CA ARG A 74 -26.93 -0.36 17.60
C ARG A 74 -27.77 -0.21 18.87
N GLN A 75 -27.58 -1.10 19.85
CA GLN A 75 -28.29 -1.06 21.13
C GLN A 75 -28.04 0.26 21.89
N MET A 76 -26.78 0.70 21.98
CA MET A 76 -26.44 1.99 22.62
C MET A 76 -27.07 3.19 21.90
N ARG A 77 -27.19 3.14 20.58
CA ARG A 77 -27.81 4.22 19.78
C ARG A 77 -29.32 4.28 20.02
N GLU A 78 -29.98 3.14 20.08
CA GLU A 78 -31.41 3.03 20.38
C GLU A 78 -31.72 3.48 21.81
N GLU A 79 -30.89 3.10 22.79
CA GLU A 79 -31.04 3.57 24.17
C GLU A 79 -30.87 5.08 24.30
N ARG A 80 -29.93 5.66 23.55
CA ARG A 80 -29.72 7.11 23.52
C ARG A 80 -30.91 7.86 22.92
N LEU A 81 -31.55 7.30 21.90
CA LEU A 81 -32.75 7.86 21.26
C LEU A 81 -34.01 7.75 22.13
N ARG A 82 -34.11 6.75 23.01
CA ARG A 82 -35.24 6.59 23.94
C ARG A 82 -35.18 7.48 25.19
N ARG A 83 -34.02 8.08 25.47
CA ARG A 83 -33.79 8.91 26.68
C ARG A 83 -33.79 10.42 26.40
N GLY A 84 -33.96 10.83 25.14
CA GLY A 84 -34.12 12.23 24.74
C GLY A 84 -35.55 12.49 24.28
#